data_AF-A0A6J3S8K5-F1
#
_entry.id   AF-A0A6J3S8K5-F1
#
_cell.length_a   1.000
_cell.length_b   1.000
_cell.length_c   1.000
_cell.angle_alpha   90.00
_cell.angle_beta   90.00
_cell.angle_gamma   90.00
#
_symmetry.space_group_name_H-M   'P 1'
#
loop_
_entity.id
_entity.type
_entity.pdbx_description
1 polymer ?
#
loop_
_entity_poly.entity_id
_entity_poly.type
_entity_poly.pdbx_seq_one_letter_code
_entity_poly.pdbx_strand_id
1 'polypeptide(L)'
;MTERSGTYPGEGGWRVRWTWTGGHTLKWPTLQDLASASLEEVNQLWAGLGYYSRGRRLQEGARKVVEELGGHMPRTAETLQWLLPGVGRYTARAIASIAFGQATGVVDGNVVRVLCRVRAIGADPSSTLVSQQLWSLAQQLVEPARPGDFNQAAMELGATVCTPQRPLCSQCPVQSLCRAHQRVEREQLSASRSPPGSRDVEECAPNTGQCQLCAPPTEPWDQTLGVANFPRKVSRRPPREECSATCVLEQPRALGGARILLVQRPNSGLLAGLWEFPSVTAEPSGQHQRKALLQKLQSWVGPVPATRLRHLGQVVHTFSHIKLTYQVYGLALEEQTPVAIVPPGARWLTREEFHTAAVSTAMKKVFRVYEGQQPGTCKGSKRSQVSTLSRWKKPSAGQQVLDSFFRPHIPC
;
A
#
# COMPACT_ATOMS: atom_id res chain seq x y z
N MET A 1 -8.47 39.32 -29.08
CA MET A 1 -9.76 38.72 -29.52
C MET A 1 -9.46 37.53 -30.39
N THR A 2 -9.63 36.33 -29.83
CA THR A 2 -10.00 35.07 -30.50
C THR A 2 -10.12 34.05 -29.38
N GLU A 3 -11.34 33.95 -28.85
CA GLU A 3 -11.77 32.89 -27.94
C GLU A 3 -11.59 31.53 -28.61
N ARG A 4 -11.07 30.56 -27.87
CA ARG A 4 -11.37 29.15 -28.10
C ARG A 4 -11.94 28.58 -26.81
N SER A 5 -13.26 28.71 -26.70
CA SER A 5 -14.11 27.99 -25.78
C SER A 5 -14.02 26.49 -26.06
N GLY A 6 -13.35 25.75 -25.19
CA GLY A 6 -13.42 24.28 -25.15
C GLY A 6 -14.68 23.85 -24.40
N THR A 7 -15.71 23.45 -25.13
CA THR A 7 -16.94 22.85 -24.61
C THR A 7 -16.65 21.49 -23.98
N TYR A 8 -17.09 21.29 -22.73
CA TYR A 8 -17.14 19.97 -22.08
C TYR A 8 -18.15 19.07 -22.81
N PRO A 9 -17.82 17.81 -23.15
CA PRO A 9 -18.82 16.90 -23.69
C PRO A 9 -19.71 16.38 -22.56
N GLY A 10 -20.98 16.81 -22.59
CA GLY A 10 -22.09 16.14 -21.95
C GLY A 10 -22.33 14.76 -22.58
N GLU A 11 -22.92 13.87 -21.79
CA GLU A 11 -23.41 12.55 -22.20
C GLU A 11 -22.36 11.57 -22.74
N GLY A 12 -21.35 11.27 -21.92
CA GLY A 12 -20.47 10.13 -22.11
C GLY A 12 -20.43 9.27 -20.85
N GLY A 13 -20.84 8.01 -20.95
CA GLY A 13 -20.76 7.05 -19.85
C GLY A 13 -19.36 7.04 -19.19
N TRP A 14 -19.35 6.88 -17.87
CA TRP A 14 -18.14 6.81 -17.05
C TRP A 14 -17.16 5.77 -17.61
N ARG A 15 -16.07 6.22 -18.24
CA ARG A 15 -14.92 5.37 -18.58
C ARG A 15 -13.88 5.44 -17.48
N VAL A 16 -13.76 4.35 -16.72
CA VAL A 16 -12.72 4.16 -15.73
C VAL A 16 -11.45 3.72 -16.46
N ARG A 17 -10.43 4.58 -16.50
CA ARG A 17 -9.15 4.25 -17.12
C ARG A 17 -8.19 3.70 -16.07
N TRP A 18 -8.05 2.39 -16.02
CA TRP A 18 -7.04 1.71 -15.22
C TRP A 18 -5.68 1.77 -15.94
N THR A 19 -4.77 2.65 -15.51
CA THR A 19 -3.38 2.58 -15.96
C THR A 19 -2.54 1.92 -14.87
N TRP A 20 -2.33 0.61 -14.99
CA TRP A 20 -1.32 -0.10 -14.22
C TRP A 20 -0.04 -0.24 -15.06
N THR A 21 1.11 0.01 -14.45
CA THR A 21 2.45 -0.22 -15.02
C THR A 21 2.65 -1.73 -15.25
N GLY A 22 2.12 -2.22 -16.37
CA GLY A 22 2.15 -3.65 -16.71
C GLY A 22 1.13 -4.09 -17.77
N GLY A 23 0.77 -3.25 -18.74
CA GLY A 23 0.14 -3.69 -20.00
C GLY A 23 -1.32 -4.19 -19.95
N HIS A 24 -1.94 -4.37 -18.77
CA HIS A 24 -3.33 -4.81 -18.70
C HIS A 24 -4.29 -3.62 -18.62
N THR A 25 -4.88 -3.24 -19.77
CA THR A 25 -6.08 -2.38 -19.81
C THR A 25 -7.30 -3.25 -20.13
N LEU A 26 -8.48 -2.86 -19.60
CA LEU A 26 -9.85 -3.21 -20.06
C LEU A 26 -10.66 -4.35 -19.42
N LYS A 27 -10.31 -5.00 -18.29
CA LYS A 27 -11.26 -5.98 -17.72
C LYS A 27 -12.59 -5.34 -17.25
N TRP A 28 -12.54 -4.14 -16.66
CA TRP A 28 -13.74 -3.37 -16.24
C TRP A 28 -13.63 -1.90 -16.66
N PRO A 29 -14.03 -1.55 -17.89
CA PRO A 29 -13.96 -0.18 -18.38
C PRO A 29 -15.01 0.75 -17.77
N THR A 30 -16.12 0.23 -17.25
CA THR A 30 -17.21 1.02 -16.65
C THR A 30 -17.51 0.60 -15.20
N LEU A 31 -18.30 1.42 -14.51
CA LEU A 31 -18.79 1.09 -13.16
C LEU A 31 -19.70 -0.15 -13.19
N GLN A 32 -20.47 -0.32 -14.26
CA GLN A 32 -21.38 -1.44 -14.48
C GLN A 32 -20.59 -2.75 -14.57
N ASP A 33 -19.50 -2.77 -15.33
CA ASP A 33 -18.68 -3.98 -15.48
C ASP A 33 -18.05 -4.41 -14.14
N LEU A 34 -17.58 -3.44 -13.35
CA LEU A 34 -17.02 -3.70 -12.02
C LEU A 34 -18.10 -4.13 -11.02
N ALA A 35 -19.29 -3.56 -11.11
CA ALA A 35 -20.43 -3.91 -10.26
C ALA A 35 -20.86 -5.37 -10.49
N SER A 36 -20.92 -5.82 -11.75
CA SER A 36 -21.29 -7.20 -12.10
C SER A 36 -20.21 -8.24 -11.84
N ALA A 37 -18.96 -7.83 -11.59
CA ALA A 37 -17.86 -8.75 -11.35
C ALA A 37 -18.07 -9.59 -10.08
N SER A 38 -17.44 -10.77 -10.02
CA SER A 38 -17.35 -11.55 -8.78
C SER A 38 -16.23 -11.04 -7.86
N LEU A 39 -16.33 -11.29 -6.55
CA LEU A 39 -15.27 -10.93 -5.60
C LEU A 39 -13.96 -11.66 -5.90
N GLU A 40 -14.04 -12.90 -6.38
CA GLU A 40 -12.84 -13.67 -6.74
C GLU A 40 -12.08 -12.99 -7.89
N GLU A 41 -12.78 -12.54 -8.93
CA GLU A 41 -12.13 -11.83 -10.04
C GLU A 41 -11.51 -10.51 -9.60
N VAL A 42 -12.20 -9.75 -8.73
CA VAL A 42 -11.64 -8.52 -8.14
C VAL A 42 -10.38 -8.83 -7.37
N ASN A 43 -10.38 -9.88 -6.54
CA ASN A 43 -9.21 -10.30 -5.79
C ASN A 43 -8.07 -10.80 -6.69
N GLN A 44 -8.37 -11.45 -7.82
CA GLN A 44 -7.37 -11.89 -8.80
C GLN A 44 -6.68 -10.68 -9.44
N LEU A 45 -7.42 -9.66 -9.87
CA LEU A 45 -6.82 -8.44 -10.42
C LEU A 45 -6.12 -7.57 -9.35
N TRP A 46 -6.61 -7.61 -8.11
CA TRP A 46 -6.01 -6.89 -6.98
C TRP A 46 -4.79 -7.62 -6.38
N ALA A 47 -4.48 -8.83 -6.87
CA ALA A 47 -3.42 -9.65 -6.33
C ALA A 47 -2.06 -8.94 -6.42
N GLY A 48 -1.39 -8.82 -5.28
CA GLY A 48 -0.08 -8.15 -5.17
C GLY A 48 -0.15 -6.67 -4.78
N LEU A 49 -1.31 -6.01 -4.84
CA LEU A 49 -1.45 -4.59 -4.48
C LEU A 49 -1.52 -4.34 -2.96
N GLY A 50 -1.82 -5.39 -2.20
CA GLY A 50 -2.03 -5.31 -0.75
C GLY A 50 -3.31 -4.55 -0.38
N TYR A 51 -3.68 -4.63 0.90
CA TYR A 51 -4.91 -4.05 1.45
C TYR A 51 -6.15 -4.41 0.60
N TYR A 52 -6.42 -5.70 0.45
CA TYR A 52 -7.49 -6.26 -0.40
C TYR A 52 -8.90 -5.75 -0.05
N SER A 53 -9.11 -5.26 1.18
CA SER A 53 -10.34 -4.58 1.56
C SER A 53 -10.65 -3.36 0.67
N ARG A 54 -9.64 -2.72 0.06
CA ARG A 54 -9.83 -1.63 -0.89
C ARG A 54 -10.48 -2.09 -2.19
N GLY A 55 -10.03 -3.21 -2.77
CA GLY A 55 -10.64 -3.76 -3.98
C GLY A 55 -12.10 -4.15 -3.75
N ARG A 56 -12.37 -4.82 -2.63
CA ARG A 56 -13.74 -5.17 -2.22
C ARG A 56 -14.63 -3.93 -2.02
N ARG A 57 -14.17 -2.94 -1.25
CA ARG A 57 -14.93 -1.70 -1.01
C ARG A 57 -15.16 -0.88 -2.28
N LEU A 58 -14.20 -0.89 -3.19
CA LEU A 58 -14.35 -0.26 -4.50
C LEU A 58 -15.47 -0.94 -5.29
N GLN A 59 -15.52 -2.27 -5.33
CA GLN A 59 -16.60 -3.01 -5.97
C GLN A 59 -17.95 -2.76 -5.28
N GLU A 60 -18.00 -2.81 -3.94
CA GLU A 60 -19.20 -2.47 -3.15
C GLU A 60 -19.70 -1.06 -3.49
N GLY A 61 -18.78 -0.09 -3.64
CA GLY A 61 -19.11 1.27 -4.06
C GLY A 61 -19.63 1.34 -5.50
N ALA A 62 -19.04 0.60 -6.43
CA ALA A 62 -19.52 0.52 -7.81
C ALA A 62 -20.94 -0.07 -7.88
N ARG A 63 -21.20 -1.16 -7.17
CA ARG A 63 -22.54 -1.76 -7.05
C ARG A 63 -23.55 -0.77 -6.51
N LYS A 64 -23.24 -0.11 -5.40
CA LYS A 64 -24.10 0.92 -4.81
C LYS A 64 -24.44 2.04 -5.80
N VAL A 65 -23.47 2.52 -6.56
CA VAL A 65 -23.71 3.56 -7.58
C VAL A 65 -24.66 3.06 -8.66
N VAL A 66 -24.48 1.82 -9.13
CA VAL A 66 -25.31 1.24 -10.20
C VAL A 66 -26.72 0.93 -9.69
N GLU A 67 -26.84 0.27 -8.55
CA GLU A 67 -28.11 -0.26 -8.01
C GLU A 67 -28.94 0.82 -7.32
N GLU A 68 -28.32 1.72 -6.55
CA GLU A 68 -29.04 2.71 -5.72
C GLU A 68 -29.00 4.13 -6.28
N LEU A 69 -28.00 4.48 -7.09
CA LEU A 69 -27.81 5.83 -7.64
C LEU A 69 -28.03 5.90 -9.16
N GLY A 70 -28.61 4.85 -9.76
CA GLY A 70 -28.92 4.78 -11.18
C GLY A 70 -27.70 4.93 -12.10
N GLY A 71 -26.52 4.50 -11.64
CA GLY A 71 -25.25 4.62 -12.36
C GLY A 71 -24.61 6.01 -12.33
N HIS A 72 -25.18 6.97 -11.57
CA HIS A 72 -24.68 8.34 -11.52
C HIS A 72 -23.78 8.55 -10.29
N MET A 73 -22.51 8.87 -10.54
CA MET A 73 -21.58 9.22 -9.46
C MET A 73 -22.00 10.53 -8.76
N PRO A 74 -22.03 10.54 -7.41
CA PRO A 74 -22.22 11.77 -6.64
C PRO A 74 -21.15 12.81 -7.01
N ARG A 75 -21.56 14.08 -7.15
CA ARG A 75 -20.69 15.14 -7.69
C ARG A 75 -19.94 15.94 -6.62
N THR A 76 -20.32 15.83 -5.35
CA THR A 76 -19.71 16.60 -4.26
C THR A 76 -18.93 15.71 -3.31
N ALA A 77 -17.86 16.24 -2.71
CA ALA A 77 -17.03 15.52 -1.75
C ALA A 77 -17.85 15.02 -0.54
N GLU A 78 -18.80 15.82 -0.05
CA GLU A 78 -19.67 15.43 1.06
C GLU A 78 -20.54 14.23 0.71
N THR A 79 -21.20 14.26 -0.44
CA THR A 79 -22.07 13.16 -0.90
C THR A 79 -21.28 11.90 -1.22
N LEU A 80 -20.10 12.04 -1.86
CA LEU A 80 -19.18 10.93 -2.10
C LEU A 80 -18.74 10.26 -0.80
N GLN A 81 -18.35 11.06 0.20
CA GLN A 81 -17.88 10.54 1.50
C GLN A 81 -19.01 9.89 2.30
N TRP A 82 -20.22 10.45 2.24
CA TRP A 82 -21.38 9.94 2.97
C TRP A 82 -21.93 8.66 2.36
N LEU A 83 -22.07 8.60 1.04
CA LEU A 83 -22.79 7.53 0.37
C LEU A 83 -21.91 6.32 0.07
N LEU A 84 -20.63 6.51 -0.29
CA LEU A 84 -19.83 5.44 -0.88
C LEU A 84 -18.95 4.69 0.16
N PRO A 85 -19.06 3.35 0.26
CA PRO A 85 -18.25 2.57 1.18
C PRO A 85 -16.76 2.66 0.84
N GLY A 86 -15.93 2.87 1.87
CA GLY A 86 -14.48 2.97 1.70
C GLY A 86 -13.97 4.30 1.15
N VAL A 87 -14.86 5.23 0.82
CA VAL A 87 -14.50 6.59 0.39
C VAL A 87 -14.38 7.48 1.62
N GLY A 88 -13.14 7.71 2.07
CA GLY A 88 -12.85 8.68 3.13
C GLY A 88 -12.68 10.11 2.58
N ARG A 89 -12.46 11.07 3.49
CA ARG A 89 -12.26 12.50 3.18
C ARG A 89 -11.29 12.76 2.04
N TYR A 90 -10.13 12.07 2.03
CA TYR A 90 -9.15 12.17 0.95
C TYR A 90 -9.73 11.78 -0.41
N THR A 91 -10.25 10.55 -0.51
CA THR A 91 -10.74 10.00 -1.77
C THR A 91 -11.93 10.80 -2.30
N ALA A 92 -12.85 11.21 -1.42
CA ALA A 92 -13.99 12.02 -1.81
C ALA A 92 -13.59 13.37 -2.42
N ARG A 93 -12.67 14.09 -1.76
CA ARG A 93 -12.18 15.39 -2.24
C ARG A 93 -11.32 15.26 -3.50
N ALA A 94 -10.53 14.19 -3.61
CA ALA A 94 -9.77 13.91 -4.81
C ALA A 94 -10.68 13.68 -6.02
N ILE A 95 -11.68 12.80 -5.89
CA ILE A 95 -12.67 12.57 -6.96
C ILE A 95 -13.42 13.86 -7.28
N ALA A 96 -13.91 14.58 -6.26
CA ALA A 96 -14.70 15.79 -6.48
C ALA A 96 -13.93 16.91 -7.18
N SER A 97 -12.67 17.14 -6.80
CA SER A 97 -11.84 18.16 -7.44
C SER A 97 -11.38 17.76 -8.84
N ILE A 98 -10.89 16.52 -9.02
CA ILE A 98 -10.29 16.06 -10.28
C ILE A 98 -11.36 15.77 -11.34
N ALA A 99 -12.44 15.07 -10.97
CA ALA A 99 -13.46 14.65 -11.93
C ALA A 99 -14.59 15.67 -12.09
N PHE A 100 -14.90 16.44 -11.04
CA PHE A 100 -16.08 17.32 -11.01
C PHE A 100 -15.75 18.80 -10.85
N GLY A 101 -14.47 19.17 -10.73
CA GLY A 101 -14.07 20.57 -10.59
C GLY A 101 -14.53 21.23 -9.29
N GLN A 102 -14.92 20.46 -8.26
CA GLN A 102 -15.27 21.06 -6.97
C GLN A 102 -14.02 21.69 -6.33
N ALA A 103 -14.11 22.97 -5.94
CA ALA A 103 -13.03 23.71 -5.28
C ALA A 103 -12.79 23.23 -3.84
N THR A 104 -12.17 22.07 -3.71
CA THR A 104 -11.98 21.37 -2.43
C THR A 104 -10.53 20.87 -2.32
N GLY A 105 -9.83 21.29 -1.27
CA GLY A 105 -8.42 20.96 -1.07
C GLY A 105 -8.21 19.52 -0.61
N VAL A 106 -7.17 18.85 -1.10
CA VAL A 106 -6.86 17.45 -0.78
C VAL A 106 -5.57 17.34 0.04
N VAL A 107 -5.55 16.45 1.03
CA VAL A 107 -4.38 16.19 1.87
C VAL A 107 -4.07 14.69 1.90
N ASP A 108 -2.93 14.29 1.34
CA ASP A 108 -2.31 12.97 1.47
C ASP A 108 -0.95 13.06 2.20
N GLY A 109 -0.22 11.94 2.31
CA GLY A 109 1.10 11.95 2.96
C GLY A 109 2.14 12.85 2.25
N ASN A 110 1.98 13.11 0.95
CA ASN A 110 2.82 14.02 0.20
C ASN A 110 2.50 15.48 0.52
N VAL A 111 1.22 15.84 0.44
CA VAL A 111 0.72 17.19 0.74
C VAL A 111 0.94 17.55 2.21
N VAL A 112 0.75 16.62 3.16
CA VAL A 112 1.12 16.82 4.58
C VAL A 112 2.56 17.31 4.68
N ARG A 113 3.49 16.62 4.03
CA ARG A 113 4.92 16.96 4.08
C ARG A 113 5.21 18.31 3.42
N VAL A 114 4.62 18.58 2.26
CA VAL A 114 4.75 19.88 1.57
C VAL A 114 4.26 21.01 2.46
N LEU A 115 3.02 20.92 2.96
CA LEU A 115 2.41 21.96 3.79
C LEU A 115 3.17 22.17 5.10
N CYS A 116 3.58 21.08 5.77
CA CYS A 116 4.40 21.17 6.98
C CYS A 116 5.72 21.91 6.73
N ARG A 117 6.39 21.67 5.60
CA ARG A 117 7.63 22.38 5.26
C ARG A 117 7.38 23.84 4.85
N VAL A 118 6.38 24.07 3.99
CA VAL A 118 6.03 25.42 3.53
C VAL A 118 5.64 26.33 4.69
N ARG A 119 4.92 25.79 5.69
CA ARG A 119 4.46 26.55 6.86
C ARG A 119 5.30 26.35 8.12
N ALA A 120 6.37 25.55 8.07
CA ALA A 120 7.22 25.18 9.20
C ALA A 120 6.43 24.58 10.40
N ILE A 121 5.46 23.72 10.11
CA ILE A 121 4.69 22.97 11.11
C ILE A 121 5.50 21.73 11.51
N GLY A 122 6.05 21.76 12.73
CA GLY A 122 6.93 20.73 13.28
C GLY A 122 6.23 19.72 14.19
N ALA A 123 5.02 20.05 14.65
CA ALA A 123 4.20 19.16 15.47
C ALA A 123 3.78 17.89 14.72
N ASP A 124 3.34 16.88 15.47
CA ASP A 124 2.93 15.59 14.94
C ASP A 124 1.73 15.75 13.96
N PRO A 125 1.90 15.40 12.67
CA PRO A 125 0.83 15.47 11.69
C PRO A 125 -0.32 14.47 11.94
N SER A 126 -0.11 13.47 12.80
CA SER A 126 -1.14 12.53 13.21
C SER A 126 -2.10 13.09 14.27
N SER A 127 -1.71 14.19 14.94
CA SER A 127 -2.58 14.86 15.91
C SER A 127 -3.81 15.48 15.24
N THR A 128 -4.95 15.43 15.92
CA THR A 128 -6.23 15.97 15.41
C THR A 128 -6.11 17.44 15.03
N LEU A 129 -5.44 18.24 15.88
CA LEU A 129 -5.23 19.67 15.65
C LEU A 129 -4.43 19.92 14.37
N VAL A 130 -3.24 19.31 14.23
CA VAL A 130 -2.39 19.54 13.06
C VAL A 130 -3.08 19.04 11.80
N SER A 131 -3.72 17.87 11.86
CA SER A 131 -4.50 17.34 10.74
C SER A 131 -5.57 18.33 10.28
N GLN A 132 -6.38 18.87 11.20
CA GLN A 132 -7.40 19.89 10.88
C GLN A 132 -6.79 21.15 10.27
N GLN A 133 -5.66 21.63 10.80
CA GLN A 133 -4.96 22.79 10.26
C GLN A 133 -4.43 22.54 8.84
N LEU A 134 -3.85 21.38 8.56
CA LEU A 134 -3.39 21.01 7.23
C LEU A 134 -4.55 20.93 6.23
N TRP A 135 -5.69 20.38 6.64
CA TRP A 135 -6.90 20.36 5.83
C TRP A 135 -7.48 21.76 5.56
N SER A 136 -7.41 22.66 6.55
CA SER A 136 -7.82 24.06 6.41
C SER A 136 -6.90 24.80 5.43
N LEU A 137 -5.57 24.65 5.58
CA LEU A 137 -4.58 25.23 4.67
C LEU A 137 -4.78 24.74 3.23
N ALA A 138 -5.00 23.44 3.03
CA ALA A 138 -5.29 22.91 1.70
C ALA A 138 -6.57 23.51 1.11
N GLN A 139 -7.60 23.72 1.92
CA GLN A 139 -8.84 24.36 1.45
C GLN A 139 -8.65 25.84 1.11
N GLN A 140 -7.79 26.55 1.82
CA GLN A 140 -7.50 27.97 1.53
C GLN A 140 -6.62 28.14 0.28
N LEU A 141 -5.76 27.16 0.00
CA LEU A 141 -4.79 27.23 -1.10
C LEU A 141 -5.32 26.72 -2.43
N VAL A 142 -6.38 25.90 -2.43
CA VAL A 142 -6.87 25.28 -3.66
C VAL A 142 -7.34 26.34 -4.66
N GLU A 143 -6.81 26.26 -5.89
CA GLU A 143 -7.18 27.17 -6.99
C GLU A 143 -8.63 26.90 -7.43
N PRO A 144 -9.58 27.85 -7.27
CA PRO A 144 -10.98 27.62 -7.60
C PRO A 144 -11.24 27.30 -9.07
N ALA A 145 -10.44 27.84 -9.99
CA ALA A 145 -10.64 27.60 -11.43
C ALA A 145 -10.13 26.22 -11.88
N ARG A 146 -9.13 25.66 -11.19
CA ARG A 146 -8.47 24.39 -11.55
C ARG A 146 -8.14 23.55 -10.32
N PRO A 147 -9.13 23.16 -9.50
CA PRO A 147 -8.87 22.52 -8.21
C PRO A 147 -8.26 21.13 -8.35
N GLY A 148 -8.67 20.37 -9.37
CA GLY A 148 -8.09 19.07 -9.69
C GLY A 148 -6.59 19.15 -10.00
N ASP A 149 -6.21 20.04 -10.92
CA ASP A 149 -4.81 20.24 -11.30
C ASP A 149 -3.97 20.73 -10.13
N PHE A 150 -4.49 21.66 -9.32
CA PHE A 150 -3.80 22.13 -8.13
C PHE A 150 -3.53 20.99 -7.13
N ASN A 151 -4.55 20.17 -6.84
CA ASN A 151 -4.40 19.04 -5.92
C ASN A 151 -3.38 18.02 -6.44
N GLN A 152 -3.43 17.69 -7.74
CA GLN A 152 -2.46 16.79 -8.36
C GLN A 152 -1.05 17.39 -8.33
N ALA A 153 -0.89 18.68 -8.63
CA ALA A 153 0.40 19.37 -8.57
C ALA A 153 1.00 19.37 -7.16
N ALA A 154 0.18 19.54 -6.12
CA ALA A 154 0.64 19.48 -4.73
C ALA A 154 1.10 18.07 -4.33
N MET A 155 0.38 17.03 -4.77
CA MET A 155 0.80 15.63 -4.58
C MET A 155 2.10 15.33 -5.33
N GLU A 156 2.18 15.75 -6.60
CA GLU A 156 3.32 15.53 -7.49
C GLU A 156 4.56 16.24 -6.97
N LEU A 157 4.43 17.47 -6.50
CA LEU A 157 5.51 18.22 -5.85
C LEU A 157 6.06 17.44 -4.66
N GLY A 158 5.20 16.87 -3.82
CA GLY A 158 5.63 16.04 -2.71
C GLY A 158 6.31 14.74 -3.19
N ALA A 159 5.79 14.11 -4.23
CA ALA A 159 6.30 12.84 -4.74
C ALA A 159 7.69 12.97 -5.41
N THR A 160 7.92 14.05 -6.16
CA THR A 160 9.09 14.17 -7.07
C THR A 160 10.16 15.13 -6.57
N VAL A 161 9.78 16.22 -5.89
CA VAL A 161 10.71 17.30 -5.49
C VAL A 161 10.87 17.35 -3.97
N CYS A 162 9.77 17.57 -3.26
CA CYS A 162 9.72 17.72 -1.81
C CYS A 162 9.65 16.35 -1.14
N THR A 163 10.61 15.47 -1.44
CA THR A 163 10.64 14.06 -1.02
C THR A 163 10.90 13.87 0.49
N PRO A 164 10.62 12.68 1.06
CA PRO A 164 10.83 12.42 2.49
C PRO A 164 12.28 12.57 2.95
N GLN A 165 13.25 12.30 2.09
CA GLN A 165 14.68 12.36 2.36
C GLN A 165 15.36 13.03 1.17
N ARG A 166 16.27 13.98 1.44
CA ARG A 166 17.00 14.74 0.42
C ARG A 166 16.09 15.40 -0.63
N PRO A 167 15.20 16.32 -0.21
CA PRO A 167 14.35 17.05 -1.15
C PRO A 167 15.18 17.97 -2.07
N LEU A 168 14.70 18.15 -3.30
CA LEU A 168 15.33 18.95 -4.34
C LEU A 168 14.96 20.43 -4.22
N CYS A 169 15.29 21.05 -3.09
CA CYS A 169 14.86 22.42 -2.77
C CYS A 169 15.28 23.46 -3.83
N SER A 170 16.45 23.31 -4.44
CA SER A 170 16.94 24.21 -5.51
C SER A 170 16.13 24.15 -6.81
N GLN A 171 15.35 23.08 -7.02
CA GLN A 171 14.46 22.92 -8.16
C GLN A 171 12.99 23.13 -7.76
N CYS A 172 12.72 23.52 -6.51
CA CYS A 172 11.37 23.62 -6.00
C CYS A 172 10.70 24.91 -6.48
N PRO A 173 9.56 24.84 -7.20
CA PRO A 173 8.89 26.03 -7.74
C PRO A 173 8.33 26.97 -6.66
N VAL A 174 8.20 26.47 -5.42
CA VAL A 174 7.69 27.23 -4.27
C VAL A 174 8.75 27.45 -3.18
N GLN A 175 10.04 27.33 -3.54
CA GLN A 175 11.17 27.48 -2.60
C GLN A 175 11.12 28.80 -1.84
N SER A 176 10.88 29.91 -2.54
CA SER A 176 10.83 31.27 -1.95
C SER A 176 9.74 31.43 -0.89
N LEU A 177 8.67 30.63 -0.98
CA LEU A 177 7.54 30.63 -0.05
C LEU A 177 7.74 29.64 1.12
N CYS A 178 8.80 28.82 1.08
CA CYS A 178 8.99 27.73 2.02
C CYS A 178 9.66 28.18 3.31
N ARG A 179 8.90 28.29 4.40
CA ARG A 179 9.43 28.70 5.71
C ARG A 179 10.48 27.75 6.28
N ALA A 180 10.37 26.43 6.02
CA ALA A 180 11.40 25.49 6.42
C ALA A 180 12.72 25.76 5.67
N HIS A 181 12.67 26.13 4.38
CA HIS A 181 13.86 26.47 3.60
C HIS A 181 14.53 27.73 4.14
N GLN A 182 13.75 28.80 4.34
CA GLN A 182 14.22 30.06 4.92
C GLN A 182 14.84 29.86 6.31
N ARG A 183 14.32 28.91 7.10
CA ARG A 183 14.93 28.53 8.38
C ARG A 183 16.30 27.88 8.17
N VAL A 184 16.41 26.90 7.26
CA VAL A 184 17.71 26.25 6.96
C VAL A 184 18.74 27.29 6.52
N GLU A 185 18.38 28.22 5.64
CA GLU A 185 19.28 29.28 5.19
C GLU A 185 19.78 30.15 6.35
N ARG A 186 18.88 30.54 7.27
CA ARG A 186 19.27 31.29 8.48
C ARG A 186 20.21 30.52 9.39
N GLU A 187 19.96 29.23 9.60
CA GLU A 187 20.81 28.36 10.44
C GLU A 187 22.19 28.10 9.81
N GLN A 188 22.28 28.08 8.47
CA GLN A 188 23.56 27.99 7.76
C GLN A 188 24.35 29.29 7.86
N LEU A 189 23.67 30.44 7.70
CA LEU A 189 24.30 31.75 7.86
C LEU A 189 24.81 31.97 9.29
N SER A 190 24.04 31.57 10.32
CA SER A 190 24.47 31.67 11.71
C SER A 190 25.66 30.75 12.03
N ALA A 191 25.70 29.53 11.49
CA ALA A 191 26.83 28.63 11.64
C ALA A 191 28.12 29.13 10.95
N SER A 192 27.97 29.91 9.88
CA SER A 192 29.10 30.47 9.11
C SER A 192 29.67 31.79 9.68
N ARG A 193 28.91 32.50 10.53
CA ARG A 193 29.37 33.74 11.19
C ARG A 193 29.86 33.41 12.60
N SER A 194 31.18 33.31 12.80
CA SER A 194 31.76 33.49 14.14
C SER A 194 31.35 34.87 14.69
N PRO A 195 30.98 35.03 15.97
CA PRO A 195 30.43 36.30 16.43
C PRO A 195 31.54 37.37 16.49
N PRO A 196 31.41 38.53 15.82
CA PRO A 196 32.03 39.75 16.31
C PRO A 196 31.17 40.23 17.49
N GLY A 197 31.80 40.53 18.62
CA GLY A 197 31.09 41.00 19.81
C GLY A 197 30.21 42.20 19.52
N SER A 198 28.90 42.04 19.68
CA SER A 198 27.97 43.13 19.97
C SER A 198 26.74 42.55 20.66
N ARG A 199 26.41 43.12 21.82
CA ARG A 199 25.18 42.83 22.57
C ARG A 199 23.98 43.55 21.96
N ASP A 200 22.84 42.89 22.16
CA ASP A 200 21.47 43.39 22.28
C ASP A 200 20.73 43.97 21.07
N VAL A 201 19.75 43.19 20.60
CA VAL A 201 18.35 43.65 20.57
C VAL A 201 17.55 42.59 21.31
N GLU A 202 16.79 43.07 22.30
CA GLU A 202 15.83 42.36 23.13
C GLU A 202 15.29 41.09 22.47
N GLU A 203 15.70 39.95 23.00
CA GLU A 203 14.96 38.71 22.88
C GLU A 203 13.63 38.94 23.60
N CYS A 204 12.64 39.41 22.85
CA CYS A 204 11.29 39.59 23.33
C CYS A 204 10.90 38.31 24.10
N ALA A 205 10.53 38.51 25.36
CA ALA A 205 10.19 37.46 26.30
C ALA A 205 9.35 36.33 25.66
N PRO A 206 9.57 35.06 26.02
CA PRO A 206 8.79 33.94 25.53
C PRO A 206 7.42 33.96 26.22
N ASN A 207 6.52 34.83 25.76
CA ASN A 207 5.18 34.92 26.32
C ASN A 207 4.16 34.55 25.23
N THR A 208 3.76 33.28 25.22
CA THR A 208 2.35 32.81 25.19
C THR A 208 2.28 31.33 24.80
N GLY A 209 2.37 30.43 25.79
CA GLY A 209 2.04 29.01 25.62
C GLY A 209 2.99 28.20 24.72
N GLN A 210 3.06 26.90 24.93
CA GLN A 210 3.72 26.01 23.99
C GLN A 210 2.92 26.03 22.67
N CYS A 211 3.48 26.63 21.62
CA CYS A 211 2.92 26.60 20.28
C CYS A 211 2.64 25.15 19.84
N GLN A 212 1.36 24.77 19.72
CA GLN A 212 0.93 23.40 19.45
C GLN A 212 1.20 22.94 18.00
N LEU A 213 1.67 23.84 17.13
CA LEU A 213 2.10 23.55 15.75
C LEU A 213 3.62 23.46 15.62
N CYS A 214 4.35 23.97 16.61
CA CYS A 214 5.79 23.97 16.64
C CYS A 214 6.30 22.59 17.05
N ALA A 215 7.56 22.31 16.73
CA ALA A 215 8.21 21.11 17.23
C ALA A 215 8.22 21.12 18.78
N PRO A 216 7.98 19.97 19.45
CA PRO A 216 8.13 19.89 20.89
C PRO A 216 9.58 20.21 21.29
N PRO A 217 9.82 20.92 22.42
CA PRO A 217 11.16 21.31 22.86
C PRO A 217 12.11 20.12 23.09
N THR A 218 11.57 18.93 23.31
CA THR A 218 12.30 17.68 23.58
C THR A 218 13.04 17.13 22.38
N GLU A 219 12.75 17.61 21.17
CA GLU A 219 13.49 17.22 19.98
C GLU A 219 14.19 18.47 19.39
N PRO A 220 15.52 18.61 19.52
CA PRO A 220 16.24 19.76 19.03
C PRO A 220 16.30 19.79 17.49
N TRP A 221 16.79 20.90 16.94
CA TRP A 221 17.04 21.04 15.49
C TRP A 221 18.23 20.18 15.07
N ASP A 222 18.08 19.40 14.00
CA ASP A 222 19.17 18.63 13.41
C ASP A 222 19.62 19.27 12.09
N GLN A 223 20.82 19.86 12.09
CA GLN A 223 21.38 20.53 10.92
C GLN A 223 21.56 19.59 9.71
N THR A 224 21.75 18.28 9.94
CA THR A 224 21.96 17.29 8.87
C THR A 224 20.68 17.00 8.07
N LEU A 225 19.50 17.24 8.67
CA LEU A 225 18.21 16.98 8.05
C LEU A 225 17.70 18.14 7.18
N GLY A 226 18.20 19.36 7.39
CA GLY A 226 17.72 20.55 6.67
C GLY A 226 16.19 20.72 6.79
N VAL A 227 15.48 20.88 5.67
CA VAL A 227 14.01 21.00 5.68
C VAL A 227 13.30 19.71 6.12
N ALA A 228 14.00 18.57 6.15
CA ALA A 228 13.45 17.31 6.62
C ALA A 228 13.29 17.22 8.15
N ASN A 229 13.68 18.27 8.89
CA ASN A 229 13.18 18.52 10.24
C ASN A 229 11.65 18.66 10.30
N PHE A 230 10.97 18.87 9.17
CA PHE A 230 9.52 19.00 9.07
C PHE A 230 8.88 17.99 8.09
N PRO A 231 7.73 17.39 8.44
CA PRO A 231 7.22 17.22 9.81
C PRO A 231 8.10 16.24 10.59
N ARG A 232 8.12 16.34 11.92
CA ARG A 232 8.88 15.40 12.75
C ARG A 232 8.24 14.01 12.70
N LYS A 233 9.08 12.98 12.56
CA LYS A 233 8.62 11.59 12.46
C LYS A 233 8.27 11.07 13.85
N VAL A 234 7.01 10.69 14.04
CA VAL A 234 6.61 9.94 15.23
C VAL A 234 7.14 8.51 15.14
N SER A 235 7.71 8.02 16.23
CA SER A 235 8.10 6.62 16.37
C SER A 235 6.86 5.73 16.32
N ARG A 236 6.92 4.65 15.52
CA ARG A 236 5.81 3.70 15.42
C ARG A 236 6.04 2.54 16.38
N ARG A 237 4.97 2.10 17.05
CA ARG A 237 5.01 0.87 17.86
C ARG A 237 5.38 -0.33 16.99
N PRO A 238 6.17 -1.28 17.51
CA PRO A 238 6.50 -2.48 16.77
C PRO A 238 5.23 -3.28 16.43
N PRO A 239 5.16 -3.90 15.23
CA PRO A 239 4.05 -4.79 14.88
C PRO A 239 3.94 -5.95 15.86
N ARG A 240 2.71 -6.41 16.13
CA ARG A 240 2.50 -7.62 16.95
C ARG A 240 3.05 -8.85 16.23
N GLU A 241 3.61 -9.80 16.96
CA GLU A 241 4.11 -11.05 16.38
C GLU A 241 3.05 -12.14 16.47
N GLU A 242 2.83 -12.85 15.37
CA GLU A 242 1.89 -13.97 15.29
C GLU A 242 2.56 -15.18 14.63
N CYS A 243 2.09 -16.38 14.94
CA CYS A 243 2.57 -17.63 14.33
C CYS A 243 1.39 -18.47 13.82
N SER A 244 1.54 -19.06 12.64
CA SER A 244 0.54 -19.93 12.01
C SER A 244 1.19 -21.19 11.45
N ALA A 245 0.60 -22.36 11.72
CA ALA A 245 1.01 -23.61 11.07
C ALA A 245 0.19 -23.81 9.81
N THR A 246 0.87 -24.00 8.67
CA THR A 246 0.25 -24.08 7.34
C THR A 246 0.73 -25.31 6.59
N CYS A 247 -0.18 -26.06 5.97
CA CYS A 247 0.13 -27.30 5.24
C CYS A 247 -0.13 -27.15 3.74
N VAL A 248 0.86 -27.48 2.91
CA VAL A 248 0.63 -27.78 1.50
C VAL A 248 0.21 -29.25 1.39
N LEU A 249 -1.08 -29.45 1.15
CA LEU A 249 -1.68 -30.76 0.96
C LEU A 249 -1.75 -31.08 -0.53
N GLU A 250 -1.08 -32.13 -0.97
CA GLU A 250 -0.97 -32.53 -2.40
C GLU A 250 -1.60 -33.91 -2.65
N GLN A 251 -2.30 -34.04 -3.77
CA GLN A 251 -2.67 -35.29 -4.41
C GLN A 251 -1.76 -35.51 -5.62
N PRO A 252 -0.67 -36.27 -5.49
CA PRO A 252 0.35 -36.36 -6.54
C PRO A 252 -0.14 -37.10 -7.79
N ARG A 253 -1.12 -38.01 -7.65
CA ARG A 253 -1.61 -38.88 -8.74
C ARG A 253 -3.09 -38.64 -9.07
N ALA A 254 -3.57 -37.41 -8.91
CA ALA A 254 -4.94 -37.07 -9.32
C ALA A 254 -5.09 -37.11 -10.85
N LEU A 255 -6.32 -37.38 -11.33
CA LEU A 255 -6.68 -37.30 -12.74
C LEU A 255 -6.33 -35.90 -13.30
N GLY A 256 -5.44 -35.86 -14.29
CA GLY A 256 -4.93 -34.62 -14.89
C GLY A 256 -3.68 -34.03 -14.23
N GLY A 257 -3.02 -34.76 -13.33
CA GLY A 257 -1.74 -34.35 -12.72
C GLY A 257 -1.84 -33.97 -11.24
N ALA A 258 -0.71 -33.60 -10.64
CA ALA A 258 -0.64 -33.28 -9.22
C ALA A 258 -1.52 -32.06 -8.87
N ARG A 259 -2.38 -32.21 -7.85
CA ARG A 259 -3.26 -31.15 -7.35
C ARG A 259 -2.94 -30.79 -5.92
N ILE A 260 -3.16 -29.53 -5.55
CA ILE A 260 -2.98 -29.00 -4.21
C ILE A 260 -4.29 -28.43 -3.67
N LEU A 261 -4.55 -28.62 -2.38
CA LEU A 261 -5.76 -28.11 -1.74
C LEU A 261 -5.54 -26.67 -1.27
N LEU A 262 -6.42 -25.77 -1.70
CA LEU A 262 -6.59 -24.45 -1.10
C LEU A 262 -7.95 -24.32 -0.44
N VAL A 263 -8.03 -23.42 0.54
CA VAL A 263 -9.26 -23.04 1.23
C VAL A 263 -9.44 -21.54 1.13
N GLN A 264 -10.66 -21.10 0.88
CA GLN A 264 -11.02 -19.71 0.82
C GLN A 264 -11.16 -19.14 2.23
N ARG A 265 -10.52 -18.00 2.48
CA ARG A 265 -10.68 -17.26 3.74
C ARG A 265 -12.08 -16.66 3.84
N PRO A 266 -12.60 -16.44 5.06
CA PRO A 266 -13.86 -15.73 5.26
C PRO A 266 -13.90 -14.39 4.51
N ASN A 267 -15.10 -13.93 4.15
CA ASN A 267 -15.30 -12.66 3.42
C ASN A 267 -15.07 -11.39 4.28
N SER A 268 -14.59 -11.57 5.52
CA SER A 268 -14.24 -10.52 6.47
C SER A 268 -12.89 -10.81 7.15
N GLY A 269 -12.28 -9.78 7.73
CA GLY A 269 -11.00 -9.89 8.43
C GLY A 269 -9.75 -9.86 7.54
N LEU A 270 -8.63 -10.35 8.07
CA LEU A 270 -7.33 -10.32 7.39
C LEU A 270 -7.36 -11.20 6.13
N LEU A 271 -6.97 -10.62 4.99
CA LEU A 271 -6.91 -11.29 3.68
C LEU A 271 -8.27 -11.92 3.25
N ALA A 272 -9.36 -11.22 3.54
CA ALA A 272 -10.72 -11.65 3.28
C ALA A 272 -10.95 -12.12 1.82
N GLY A 273 -11.57 -13.30 1.66
CA GLY A 273 -11.93 -13.88 0.36
C GLY A 273 -10.77 -14.39 -0.49
N LEU A 274 -9.51 -14.29 -0.02
CA LEU A 274 -8.35 -14.87 -0.71
C LEU A 274 -8.25 -16.37 -0.46
N TRP A 275 -7.62 -17.07 -1.41
CA TRP A 275 -7.27 -18.46 -1.25
C TRP A 275 -5.98 -18.62 -0.43
N GLU A 276 -5.96 -19.60 0.46
CA GLU A 276 -4.79 -19.95 1.26
C GLU A 276 -4.64 -21.45 1.44
N PHE A 277 -3.44 -21.87 1.82
CA PHE A 277 -3.23 -23.23 2.25
C PHE A 277 -3.92 -23.49 3.60
N PRO A 278 -4.36 -24.73 3.84
CA PRO A 278 -4.89 -25.16 5.13
C PRO A 278 -4.01 -24.71 6.30
N SER A 279 -4.56 -23.85 7.18
CA SER A 279 -3.79 -23.25 8.28
C SER A 279 -4.54 -23.24 9.60
N VAL A 280 -3.77 -23.16 10.70
CA VAL A 280 -4.25 -22.95 12.07
C VAL A 280 -3.39 -21.87 12.73
N THR A 281 -4.03 -20.83 13.27
CA THR A 281 -3.38 -19.76 14.03
C THR A 281 -3.62 -19.99 15.52
N ALA A 282 -2.56 -20.02 16.32
CA ALA A 282 -2.63 -20.18 17.78
C ALA A 282 -1.42 -19.55 18.47
N GLU A 283 -1.56 -19.20 19.76
CA GLU A 283 -0.47 -18.70 20.62
C GLU A 283 0.69 -19.70 20.77
N PRO A 284 1.92 -19.23 21.09
CA PRO A 284 3.15 -19.82 20.57
C PRO A 284 3.59 -21.06 21.35
N SER A 285 3.09 -22.23 20.95
CA SER A 285 3.84 -23.47 21.14
C SER A 285 3.72 -24.35 19.89
N GLY A 286 4.86 -24.57 19.21
CA GLY A 286 4.89 -25.21 17.89
C GLY A 286 4.33 -26.65 17.88
N GLN A 287 4.40 -27.36 19.01
CA GLN A 287 3.88 -28.72 19.13
C GLN A 287 2.34 -28.77 19.18
N HIS A 288 1.69 -27.83 19.87
CA HIS A 288 0.23 -27.71 19.86
C HIS A 288 -0.29 -27.31 18.48
N GLN A 289 0.41 -26.41 17.78
CA GLN A 289 0.05 -25.98 16.43
C GLN A 289 0.12 -27.14 15.42
N ARG A 290 1.18 -27.96 15.46
CA ARG A 290 1.30 -29.14 14.58
C ARG A 290 0.17 -30.14 14.82
N LYS A 291 -0.17 -30.41 16.09
CA LYS A 291 -1.27 -31.32 16.46
C LYS A 291 -2.62 -30.79 15.98
N ALA A 292 -2.91 -29.52 16.20
CA ALA A 292 -4.16 -28.88 15.75
C ALA A 292 -4.28 -28.86 14.21
N LEU A 293 -3.18 -28.58 13.51
CA LEU A 293 -3.13 -28.65 12.05
C LEU A 293 -3.42 -30.07 11.55
N LEU A 294 -2.79 -31.08 12.16
CA LEU A 294 -3.04 -32.48 11.80
C LEU A 294 -4.50 -32.87 12.01
N GLN A 295 -5.09 -32.51 13.16
CA GLN A 295 -6.50 -32.78 13.45
C GLN A 295 -7.44 -32.12 12.43
N LYS A 296 -7.16 -30.88 12.03
CA LYS A 296 -7.91 -30.16 10.99
C LYS A 296 -7.76 -30.82 9.61
N LEU A 297 -6.58 -31.34 9.26
CA LEU A 297 -6.40 -32.06 8.00
C LEU A 297 -7.14 -33.40 8.02
N GLN A 298 -7.06 -34.13 9.15
CA GLN A 298 -7.70 -35.44 9.30
C GLN A 298 -9.23 -35.36 9.18
N SER A 299 -9.86 -34.25 9.57
CA SER A 299 -11.30 -34.05 9.36
C SER A 299 -11.70 -33.86 7.89
N TRP A 300 -10.74 -33.65 6.98
CA TRP A 300 -10.99 -33.46 5.55
C TRP A 300 -10.59 -34.65 4.71
N VAL A 301 -9.44 -35.26 5.00
CA VAL A 301 -8.86 -36.36 4.19
C VAL A 301 -8.93 -37.72 4.86
N GLY A 302 -9.50 -37.80 6.06
CA GLY A 302 -9.53 -39.01 6.86
C GLY A 302 -8.25 -39.24 7.68
N PRO A 303 -8.10 -40.43 8.30
CA PRO A 303 -6.99 -40.73 9.19
C PRO A 303 -5.64 -40.69 8.45
N VAL A 304 -4.73 -39.84 8.92
CA VAL A 304 -3.35 -39.71 8.40
C VAL A 304 -2.36 -39.80 9.55
N PRO A 305 -1.33 -40.67 9.48
CA PRO A 305 -0.27 -40.73 10.48
C PRO A 305 0.48 -39.40 10.63
N ALA A 306 0.75 -38.98 11.87
CA ALA A 306 1.48 -37.74 12.16
C ALA A 306 2.88 -37.70 11.53
N THR A 307 3.51 -38.86 11.30
CA THR A 307 4.81 -39.03 10.65
C THR A 307 4.83 -38.52 9.20
N ARG A 308 3.67 -38.49 8.52
CA ARG A 308 3.55 -38.00 7.14
C ARG A 308 3.50 -36.48 7.05
N LEU A 309 3.10 -35.79 8.13
CA LEU A 309 3.09 -34.33 8.18
C LEU A 309 4.52 -33.83 8.45
N ARG A 310 5.24 -33.50 7.39
CA ARG A 310 6.66 -33.10 7.43
C ARG A 310 6.77 -31.59 7.59
N HIS A 311 7.59 -31.12 8.53
CA HIS A 311 7.98 -29.71 8.60
C HIS A 311 9.03 -29.42 7.53
N LEU A 312 8.83 -28.36 6.75
CA LEU A 312 9.64 -28.01 5.58
C LEU A 312 10.42 -26.71 5.76
N GLY A 313 10.05 -25.90 6.74
CA GLY A 313 10.71 -24.63 7.03
C GLY A 313 9.76 -23.57 7.57
N GLN A 314 10.20 -22.31 7.51
CA GLN A 314 9.42 -21.16 7.98
C GLN A 314 9.44 -20.00 6.98
N VAL A 315 8.35 -19.25 6.93
CA VAL A 315 8.21 -18.03 6.13
C VAL A 315 7.75 -16.89 7.02
N VAL A 316 8.51 -15.81 7.09
CA VAL A 316 8.08 -14.58 7.79
C VAL A 316 7.47 -13.61 6.80
N HIS A 317 6.28 -13.11 7.11
CA HIS A 317 5.57 -12.11 6.33
C HIS A 317 5.15 -10.93 7.21
N THR A 318 5.51 -9.72 6.80
CA THR A 318 5.24 -8.50 7.56
C THR A 318 4.11 -7.70 6.92
N PHE A 319 3.02 -7.56 7.65
CA PHE A 319 1.96 -6.58 7.45
C PHE A 319 2.27 -5.32 8.26
N SER A 320 1.55 -4.22 8.01
CA SER A 320 1.78 -2.96 8.72
C SER A 320 1.58 -3.04 10.23
N HIS A 321 0.73 -3.96 10.70
CA HIS A 321 0.36 -4.11 12.11
C HIS A 321 0.66 -5.50 12.67
N ILE A 322 1.13 -6.45 11.85
CA ILE A 322 1.38 -7.85 12.23
C ILE A 322 2.66 -8.33 11.54
N LYS A 323 3.51 -9.02 12.28
CA LYS A 323 4.59 -9.84 11.74
C LYS A 323 4.20 -11.31 11.93
N LEU A 324 3.74 -11.95 10.85
CA LEU A 324 3.22 -13.30 10.87
C LEU A 324 4.28 -14.29 10.40
N THR A 325 4.57 -15.29 11.23
CA THR A 325 5.47 -16.40 10.93
C THR A 325 4.67 -17.64 10.56
N TYR A 326 4.83 -18.11 9.32
CA TYR A 326 4.24 -19.35 8.84
C TYR A 326 5.21 -20.51 9.07
N GLN A 327 4.83 -21.49 9.88
CA GLN A 327 5.47 -22.79 9.96
C GLN A 327 4.93 -23.66 8.82
N VAL A 328 5.79 -24.02 7.86
CA VAL A 328 5.39 -24.68 6.62
C VAL A 328 5.50 -26.19 6.78
N TYR A 329 4.40 -26.87 6.52
CA TYR A 329 4.30 -28.32 6.49
C TYR A 329 3.91 -28.81 5.11
N GLY A 330 4.31 -30.04 4.77
CA GLY A 330 3.87 -30.74 3.57
C GLY A 330 3.23 -32.08 3.91
N LEU A 331 2.17 -32.42 3.17
CA LEU A 331 1.51 -33.72 3.25
C LEU A 331 1.06 -34.14 1.84
N ALA A 332 1.52 -35.29 1.36
CA ALA A 332 1.06 -35.90 0.11
C ALA A 332 0.12 -37.07 0.41
N LEU A 333 -1.02 -37.16 -0.28
CA LEU A 333 -2.01 -38.24 -0.14
C LEU A 333 -1.67 -39.47 -1.00
N GLU A 334 -2.18 -40.64 -0.62
CA GLU A 334 -2.08 -41.89 -1.39
C GLU A 334 -3.32 -42.13 -2.28
N GLU A 335 -3.14 -42.85 -3.39
CA GLU A 335 -4.15 -43.08 -4.46
C GLU A 335 -5.52 -43.59 -3.98
N GLN A 336 -5.57 -44.26 -2.84
CA GLN A 336 -6.77 -44.95 -2.34
C GLN A 336 -7.56 -44.13 -1.30
N THR A 337 -7.18 -42.90 -1.00
CA THR A 337 -8.02 -42.04 -0.15
C THR A 337 -9.00 -41.29 -1.03
N PRO A 338 -10.28 -41.71 -1.13
CA PRO A 338 -11.27 -40.92 -1.83
C PRO A 338 -11.39 -39.59 -1.09
N VAL A 339 -10.83 -38.52 -1.66
CA VAL A 339 -11.18 -37.16 -1.24
C VAL A 339 -12.54 -36.85 -1.85
N ALA A 340 -13.55 -37.57 -1.40
CA ALA A 340 -14.91 -37.45 -1.91
C ALA A 340 -15.59 -36.19 -1.37
N ILE A 341 -15.10 -35.63 -0.26
CA ILE A 341 -15.68 -34.45 0.37
C ILE A 341 -14.63 -33.34 0.39
N VAL A 342 -14.69 -32.48 -0.62
CA VAL A 342 -13.99 -31.19 -0.56
C VAL A 342 -14.69 -30.35 0.51
N PRO A 343 -13.97 -29.87 1.54
CA PRO A 343 -14.59 -29.03 2.57
C PRO A 343 -15.30 -27.83 1.97
N PRO A 344 -16.41 -27.33 2.56
CA PRO A 344 -17.05 -26.11 2.11
C PRO A 344 -16.03 -24.96 2.01
N GLY A 345 -15.96 -24.33 0.83
CA GLY A 345 -14.98 -23.27 0.55
C GLY A 345 -13.56 -23.75 0.26
N ALA A 346 -13.34 -25.05 0.03
CA ALA A 346 -12.06 -25.58 -0.43
C ALA A 346 -12.10 -25.95 -1.91
N ARG A 347 -10.93 -25.98 -2.56
CA ARG A 347 -10.78 -26.33 -3.98
C ARG A 347 -9.42 -26.98 -4.23
N TRP A 348 -9.41 -28.04 -5.02
CA TRP A 348 -8.19 -28.64 -5.57
C TRP A 348 -7.76 -27.87 -6.81
N LEU A 349 -6.51 -27.45 -6.86
CA LEU A 349 -5.94 -26.69 -7.96
C LEU A 349 -4.66 -27.35 -8.45
N THR A 350 -4.43 -27.27 -9.76
CA THR A 350 -3.12 -27.52 -10.36
C THR A 350 -2.11 -26.45 -9.93
N ARG A 351 -0.82 -26.70 -10.19
CA ARG A 351 0.24 -25.72 -9.94
C ARG A 351 0.07 -24.45 -10.77
N GLU A 352 -0.37 -24.60 -12.02
CA GLU A 352 -0.64 -23.46 -12.91
C GLU A 352 -1.80 -22.60 -12.40
N GLU A 353 -2.91 -23.23 -12.00
CA GLU A 353 -4.06 -22.52 -11.41
C GLU A 353 -3.70 -21.82 -10.10
N PHE A 354 -2.79 -22.36 -9.31
CA PHE A 354 -2.32 -21.68 -8.10
C PHE A 354 -1.61 -20.35 -8.40
N HIS A 355 -0.85 -20.28 -9.50
CA HIS A 355 -0.13 -19.06 -9.86
C HIS A 355 -1.06 -17.93 -10.32
N THR A 356 -2.20 -18.28 -10.92
CA THR A 356 -3.24 -17.34 -11.38
C THR A 356 -4.32 -17.07 -10.33
N ALA A 357 -4.43 -17.91 -9.30
CA ALA A 357 -5.39 -17.74 -8.22
C ALA A 357 -5.12 -16.48 -7.38
N ALA A 358 -6.20 -15.98 -6.76
CA ALA A 358 -6.16 -14.88 -5.80
C ALA A 358 -5.55 -15.30 -4.45
N VAL A 359 -4.25 -15.57 -4.45
CA VAL A 359 -3.46 -15.94 -3.26
C VAL A 359 -2.57 -14.79 -2.81
N SER A 360 -2.32 -14.70 -1.50
CA SER A 360 -1.43 -13.67 -0.96
C SER A 360 0.04 -13.91 -1.35
N THR A 361 0.86 -12.86 -1.31
CA THR A 361 2.31 -12.98 -1.52
C THR A 361 2.98 -13.88 -0.47
N ALA A 362 2.39 -14.01 0.72
CA ALA A 362 2.83 -14.97 1.73
C ALA A 362 2.59 -16.41 1.28
N MET A 363 1.42 -16.72 0.73
CA MET A 363 1.11 -18.08 0.24
C MET A 363 1.99 -18.47 -0.94
N LYS A 364 2.32 -17.52 -1.84
CA LYS A 364 3.31 -17.75 -2.91
C LYS A 364 4.69 -18.11 -2.35
N LYS A 365 5.12 -17.51 -1.24
CA LYS A 365 6.38 -17.87 -0.55
C LYS A 365 6.30 -19.25 0.12
N VAL A 366 5.17 -19.57 0.76
CA VAL A 366 4.92 -20.90 1.37
C VAL A 366 5.02 -21.99 0.31
N PHE A 367 4.37 -21.80 -0.84
CA PHE A 367 4.43 -22.78 -1.93
C PHE A 367 5.85 -22.99 -2.47
N ARG A 368 6.62 -21.90 -2.63
CA ARG A 368 8.03 -22.00 -3.03
C ARG A 368 8.88 -22.82 -2.06
N VAL A 369 8.65 -22.71 -0.76
CA VAL A 369 9.35 -23.53 0.25
C VAL A 369 9.02 -25.02 0.06
N TYR A 370 7.75 -25.32 -0.23
CA TYR A 370 7.30 -26.67 -0.51
C TYR A 370 7.94 -27.26 -1.77
N GLU A 371 7.94 -26.51 -2.88
CA GLU A 371 8.52 -26.97 -4.16
C GLU A 371 10.04 -27.24 -4.07
N GLY A 372 10.76 -26.48 -3.24
CA GLY A 372 12.20 -26.65 -3.04
C GLY A 372 12.59 -27.92 -2.25
N GLN A 373 11.62 -28.63 -1.66
CA GLN A 373 11.84 -29.84 -0.86
C GLN A 373 11.32 -31.13 -1.52
N GLN A 374 10.75 -31.03 -2.73
CA GLN A 374 10.28 -32.18 -3.51
C GLN A 374 11.45 -32.95 -4.16
N PRO A 375 11.52 -34.28 -4.05
CA PRO A 375 12.54 -35.08 -4.71
C PRO A 375 12.32 -35.04 -6.24
N GLY A 376 13.25 -34.44 -6.99
CA GLY A 376 13.24 -34.42 -8.46
C GLY A 376 13.19 -33.03 -9.10
N THR A 377 12.98 -31.94 -8.34
CA THR A 377 13.24 -30.59 -8.85
C THR A 377 14.74 -30.32 -8.79
N CYS A 378 15.37 -30.08 -9.94
CA CYS A 378 16.80 -29.79 -10.03
C CYS A 378 17.18 -28.74 -8.98
N LYS A 379 18.10 -29.10 -8.08
CA LYS A 379 18.78 -28.16 -7.20
C LYS A 379 19.57 -27.19 -8.06
N GLY A 380 18.91 -26.11 -8.51
CA GLY A 380 19.57 -24.89 -8.91
C GLY A 380 20.26 -24.35 -7.67
N SER A 381 21.53 -24.74 -7.48
CA SER A 381 22.39 -24.27 -6.41
C SER A 381 22.49 -22.74 -6.46
N LYS A 382 21.72 -22.06 -5.62
CA LYS A 382 22.12 -20.79 -5.03
C LYS A 382 21.81 -20.85 -3.54
N ARG A 383 22.76 -21.38 -2.78
CA ARG A 383 22.99 -20.94 -1.41
C ARG A 383 23.22 -19.43 -1.48
N SER A 384 22.32 -18.64 -0.94
CA SER A 384 22.64 -17.27 -0.53
C SER A 384 22.43 -17.20 0.97
N GLN A 385 23.56 -17.34 1.68
CA GLN A 385 23.69 -16.96 3.08
C GLN A 385 23.24 -15.51 3.23
N VAL A 386 22.46 -15.29 4.28
CA VAL A 386 22.24 -13.98 4.86
C VAL A 386 23.53 -13.60 5.61
N SER A 387 24.27 -12.62 5.10
CA SER A 387 25.12 -11.76 5.93
C SER A 387 25.30 -10.39 5.28
N THR A 388 25.51 -9.42 6.15
CA THR A 388 25.42 -7.97 5.99
C THR A 388 26.58 -7.36 5.19
N LEU A 389 26.34 -6.16 4.62
CA LEU A 389 27.29 -5.18 4.08
C LEU A 389 28.09 -5.57 2.81
N SER A 390 27.72 -4.95 1.67
CA SER A 390 28.54 -3.90 1.01
C SER A 390 28.22 -3.70 -0.49
N ARG A 391 28.43 -2.45 -0.91
CA ARG A 391 28.73 -1.93 -2.26
C ARG A 391 27.66 -2.03 -3.36
N TRP A 392 27.22 -0.84 -3.75
CA TRP A 392 26.46 -0.55 -4.96
C TRP A 392 27.16 -1.13 -6.20
N LYS A 393 26.52 -2.10 -6.86
CA LYS A 393 26.88 -2.53 -8.21
C LYS A 393 26.04 -1.74 -9.22
N LYS A 394 26.72 -1.22 -10.25
CA LYS A 394 26.10 -0.55 -11.41
C LYS A 394 25.13 -1.51 -12.13
N PRO A 395 23.99 -1.03 -12.65
CA PRO A 395 23.08 -1.86 -13.43
C PRO A 395 23.66 -2.23 -14.80
N SER A 396 23.39 -3.46 -15.21
CA SER A 396 23.74 -4.05 -16.50
C SER A 396 22.89 -3.49 -17.64
N ALA A 397 23.45 -3.42 -18.85
CA ALA A 397 22.79 -2.95 -20.06
C ALA A 397 21.49 -3.73 -20.34
N GLY A 398 20.35 -3.03 -20.30
CA GLY A 398 19.02 -3.60 -20.60
C GLY A 398 17.91 -3.23 -19.61
N GLN A 399 18.22 -2.70 -18.42
CA GLN A 399 17.22 -2.14 -17.52
C GLN A 399 17.06 -0.63 -17.74
N GLN A 400 15.93 -0.22 -18.30
CA GLN A 400 15.55 1.19 -18.38
C GLN A 400 15.09 1.68 -17.00
N VAL A 401 15.78 2.71 -16.51
CA VAL A 401 15.41 3.48 -15.32
C VAL A 401 14.34 4.50 -15.74
N LEU A 402 13.35 4.77 -14.88
CA LEU A 402 12.21 5.68 -15.11
C LEU A 402 12.61 7.08 -15.64
N ASP A 403 13.85 7.52 -15.45
CA ASP A 403 14.41 8.77 -16.00
C ASP A 403 14.51 8.81 -17.53
N SER A 404 14.41 7.66 -18.21
CA SER A 404 14.54 7.57 -19.67
C SER A 404 13.23 7.78 -20.44
N PHE A 405 12.09 7.90 -19.75
CA PHE A 405 10.76 8.04 -20.38
C PHE A 405 10.39 9.50 -20.73
N PHE A 406 11.06 10.49 -20.14
CA PHE A 406 10.68 11.92 -20.27
C PHE A 406 11.71 12.82 -20.97
N ARG A 407 12.74 12.27 -21.62
CA ARG A 407 13.64 13.12 -22.41
C ARG A 407 13.00 13.47 -23.76
N PRO A 408 12.87 14.76 -24.12
CA PRO A 408 12.38 15.14 -25.44
C PRO A 408 13.38 14.68 -26.50
N HIS A 409 12.90 13.93 -27.49
CA HIS A 409 13.63 13.67 -28.72
C HIS A 409 13.85 15.01 -29.43
N ILE A 410 15.10 15.47 -29.49
CA ILE A 410 15.51 16.53 -30.41
C ILE A 410 15.96 15.82 -31.69
N PRO A 411 15.22 15.89 -32.80
CA PRO A 411 15.71 15.38 -34.07
C PRO A 411 16.81 16.29 -34.60
N CYS A 412 17.89 15.68 -35.11
CA CYS A 412 18.83 16.32 -36.03
C CYS A 412 18.21 16.41 -37.42
#